data_AF-A0A4U6TFB4-F1
#
_entry.id   AF-A0A4U6TFB4-F1
#
_cell.length_a   1.000
_cell.length_b   1.000
_cell.length_c   1.000
_cell.angle_alpha   90.00
_cell.angle_beta   90.00
_cell.angle_gamma   90.00
#
_symmetry.space_group_name_H-M   'P 1'
#
loop_
_entity.id
_entity.type
_entity.pdbx_description
1 polymer ?
#
loop_
_entity_poly.entity_id
_entity_poly.type
_entity_poly.pdbx_seq_one_letter_code
_entity_poly.pdbx_strand_id
1 'polypeptide(L)'
;MLNIQNATPAQEISLMDWWLQKREGFNAIKRKGLDSTFMLVSWRIWKERNDRVFKRTTEKNPAELAQVISEEAHLWCVAGAKFLSTLGWPASASSLGQC
;
A
#
# COMPACT_ATOMS: atom_id res chain seq x y z
N MET A 1 -4.12 -4.68 9.91
CA MET A 1 -3.28 -5.52 9.04
C MET A 1 -4.05 -5.82 7.76
N LEU A 2 -3.39 -5.80 6.60
CA LEU A 2 -4.04 -6.09 5.30
C LEU A 2 -4.45 -7.55 5.21
N ASN A 3 -5.66 -7.84 4.73
CA ASN A 3 -6.18 -9.19 4.62
C ASN A 3 -5.80 -9.85 3.28
N ILE A 4 -4.50 -9.95 3.03
CA ILE A 4 -3.90 -10.52 1.80
C ILE A 4 -2.86 -11.57 2.20
N GLN A 5 -2.86 -12.73 1.53
CA GLN A 5 -1.79 -13.70 1.69
C GLN A 5 -0.50 -13.18 1.03
N ASN A 6 0.51 -12.93 1.85
CA ASN A 6 1.83 -12.49 1.41
C ASN A 6 2.63 -13.71 0.96
N ALA A 7 2.79 -13.89 -0.35
CA ALA A 7 3.84 -14.78 -0.87
C ALA A 7 4.97 -13.87 -1.34
N THR A 8 6.14 -14.03 -0.74
CA THR A 8 7.37 -13.39 -1.21
C THR A 8 7.55 -13.77 -2.68
N PRO A 9 7.83 -12.82 -3.59
CA PRO A 9 8.14 -13.17 -4.96
C PRO A 9 9.29 -14.18 -4.96
N ALA A 10 9.16 -15.26 -5.73
CA ALA A 10 10.32 -16.08 -6.06
C ALA A 10 11.36 -15.18 -6.74
N GLN A 11 12.65 -15.43 -6.52
CA GLN A 11 13.76 -14.53 -6.87
C GLN A 11 13.88 -14.17 -8.37
N GLU A 12 13.04 -14.72 -9.24
CA GLU A 12 13.15 -14.63 -10.71
C GLU A 12 12.00 -13.89 -11.42
N ILE A 13 10.95 -13.47 -10.71
CA ILE A 13 9.82 -12.76 -11.35
C ILE A 13 9.92 -11.24 -11.16
N SER A 14 9.61 -10.48 -12.21
CA SER A 14 9.55 -9.02 -12.09
C SER A 14 8.43 -8.61 -11.12
N LEU A 15 8.55 -7.40 -10.54
CA LEU A 15 7.50 -6.86 -9.67
C LEU A 15 6.13 -6.83 -10.38
N MET A 16 6.13 -6.56 -11.68
CA MET A 16 4.91 -6.51 -12.49
C MET A 16 4.33 -7.91 -12.72
N ASP A 17 5.16 -8.92 -12.96
CA ASP A 17 4.69 -10.29 -13.15
C ASP A 17 4.15 -10.88 -11.85
N TRP A 18 4.85 -10.63 -10.73
CA TRP A 18 4.35 -10.97 -9.39
C TRP A 18 3.01 -10.30 -9.12
N TRP A 19 2.88 -9.03 -9.49
CA TRP A 19 1.65 -8.27 -9.32
C TRP A 19 0.50 -8.87 -10.13
N LEU A 20 0.72 -9.14 -11.42
CA LEU A 20 -0.28 -9.76 -12.30
C LEU A 20 -0.71 -11.14 -11.79
N GLN A 21 0.25 -11.98 -11.38
CA GLN A 21 -0.03 -13.29 -10.80
C GLN A 21 -0.86 -13.17 -9.52
N LYS A 22 -0.53 -12.22 -8.64
CA LYS A 22 -1.30 -11.98 -7.41
C LYS A 22 -2.73 -11.58 -7.69
N ARG A 23 -3.01 -10.83 -8.76
CA ARG A 23 -4.38 -10.40 -9.13
C ARG A 23 -5.29 -11.55 -9.53
N GLU A 24 -4.75 -12.63 -10.11
CA GLU A 24 -5.56 -13.76 -10.61
C GLU A 24 -6.35 -14.45 -9.50
N GLY A 25 -5.81 -14.49 -8.27
CA GLY A 25 -6.46 -15.10 -7.11
C GLY A 25 -7.62 -14.32 -6.50
N PHE A 26 -7.96 -13.12 -7.01
CA PHE A 26 -8.95 -12.24 -6.41
C PHE A 26 -10.19 -12.03 -7.29
N ASN A 27 -11.35 -11.87 -6.65
CA ASN A 27 -12.56 -11.43 -7.35
C ASN A 27 -12.42 -9.97 -7.83
N ALA A 28 -13.31 -9.51 -8.73
CA ALA A 28 -13.20 -8.19 -9.35
C ALA A 28 -13.14 -7.02 -8.35
N ILE A 29 -13.85 -7.12 -7.22
CA ILE A 29 -13.88 -6.08 -6.18
C ILE A 29 -12.54 -6.03 -5.45
N LYS A 30 -12.03 -7.18 -5.00
CA LYS A 30 -10.74 -7.26 -4.32
C LYS A 30 -9.59 -6.90 -5.26
N ARG A 31 -9.67 -7.24 -6.55
CA ARG A 31 -8.70 -6.79 -7.59
C ARG A 31 -8.62 -5.27 -7.67
N LYS A 32 -9.75 -4.55 -7.66
CA LYS A 32 -9.75 -3.08 -7.65
C LYS A 32 -9.10 -2.50 -6.40
N GLY A 33 -9.35 -3.12 -5.24
CA GLY A 33 -8.68 -2.76 -4.00
C GLY A 33 -7.17 -2.98 -4.09
N LEU A 34 -6.78 -4.11 -4.68
CA LEU A 34 -5.39 -4.52 -4.88
C LEU A 34 -4.70 -3.48 -5.77
N ASP A 35 -5.25 -3.20 -6.95
CA ASP A 35 -4.74 -2.21 -7.91
C ASP A 35 -4.56 -0.83 -7.26
N SER A 36 -5.54 -0.39 -6.45
CA SER A 36 -5.44 0.87 -5.71
C SER A 36 -4.33 0.86 -4.65
N THR A 37 -4.19 -0.26 -3.93
CA THR A 37 -3.15 -0.44 -2.90
C THR A 37 -1.76 -0.41 -3.51
N PHE A 38 -1.55 -1.16 -4.59
CA PHE A 38 -0.28 -1.22 -5.28
C PHE A 38 0.12 0.14 -5.85
N MET A 39 -0.81 0.83 -6.49
CA MET A 39 -0.59 2.20 -6.98
C MET A 39 -0.17 3.13 -5.85
N LEU A 40 -0.88 3.12 -4.71
CA LEU A 40 -0.56 3.96 -3.55
C LEU A 40 0.85 3.68 -2.99
N VAL A 41 1.18 2.41 -2.78
CA VAL A 41 2.49 1.99 -2.25
C VAL A 41 3.61 2.40 -3.22
N SER A 42 3.47 2.06 -4.51
CA SER A 42 4.44 2.42 -5.54
C SER A 42 4.62 3.93 -5.66
N TRP A 43 3.53 4.70 -5.59
CA TRP A 43 3.55 6.16 -5.62
C TRP A 43 4.30 6.75 -4.43
N ARG A 44 4.04 6.26 -3.21
CA ARG A 44 4.71 6.74 -1.99
C ARG A 44 6.20 6.40 -1.98
N ILE A 45 6.59 5.21 -2.45
CA ILE A 45 8.00 4.83 -2.62
C ILE A 45 8.69 5.72 -3.65
N TRP A 46 8.05 5.98 -4.80
CA TRP A 46 8.59 6.87 -5.81
C TRP A 46 8.79 8.29 -5.28
N LYS A 47 7.81 8.82 -4.52
CA LYS A 47 7.91 10.15 -3.90
C LYS A 47 9.06 10.24 -2.91
N GLU A 48 9.19 9.27 -2.00
CA GLU A 48 10.30 9.21 -1.05
C GLU A 48 11.67 9.13 -1.75
N ARG A 49 11.79 8.33 -2.82
CA ARG A 49 13.00 8.28 -3.64
C ARG A 49 13.35 9.63 -4.26
N ASN A 50 12.37 10.34 -4.79
CA ASN A 50 12.58 11.68 -5.33
C ASN A 50 12.99 12.68 -4.25
N ASP A 51 12.34 12.66 -3.10
CA ASP A 51 12.66 13.56 -2.00
C ASP A 51 14.11 13.36 -1.50
N ARG A 52 14.61 12.11 -1.50
CA ARG A 52 16.01 11.79 -1.21
C ARG A 52 16.97 12.33 -2.27
N VAL A 53 16.68 12.10 -3.55
CA VAL A 53 17.52 12.57 -4.67
C VAL A 53 17.67 14.10 -4.63
N PHE A 54 16.58 14.81 -4.34
CA PHE A 54 16.54 16.26 -4.29
C PHE A 54 16.79 16.85 -2.90
N LYS A 55 17.09 16.03 -1.89
CA LYS A 55 17.29 16.43 -0.48
C LYS A 55 16.20 17.36 0.06
N ARG A 56 14.94 17.09 -0.30
CA ARG A 56 13.80 17.96 0.03
C ARG A 56 13.32 17.80 1.47
N THR A 57 13.49 16.63 2.05
CA THR A 57 13.03 16.29 3.40
C THR A 57 14.01 15.33 4.08
N THR A 58 13.89 15.16 5.39
CA THR A 58 14.53 14.07 6.12
C THR A 58 14.13 12.72 5.53
N GLU A 59 15.12 11.84 5.37
CA GLU A 59 14.90 10.49 4.86
C GLU A 59 14.07 9.66 5.83
N LYS A 60 13.00 9.03 5.33
CA LYS A 60 12.15 8.17 6.17
C LYS A 60 12.68 6.75 6.18
N ASN A 61 12.75 6.11 7.32
CA ASN A 61 12.99 4.67 7.37
C ASN A 61 11.75 3.90 6.83
N PRO A 62 11.87 2.59 6.55
CA PRO A 62 10.75 1.81 6.01
C PRO A 62 9.48 1.81 6.88
N ALA A 63 9.61 1.85 8.20
CA ALA A 63 8.47 1.88 9.12
C ALA A 63 7.74 3.23 9.06
N GLU A 64 8.47 4.33 9.04
CA GLU A 64 7.92 5.68 8.87
C GLU A 64 7.20 5.82 7.51
N LEU A 65 7.79 5.29 6.43
CA LEU A 65 7.15 5.29 5.13
C LEU A 65 5.86 4.44 5.12
N ALA A 66 5.86 3.28 5.79
CA ALA A 66 4.68 2.44 5.95
C ALA A 66 3.56 3.14 6.73
N GLN A 67 3.91 3.94 7.75
CA GLN A 67 2.95 4.76 8.48
C GLN A 67 2.32 5.82 7.58
N VAL A 68 3.13 6.56 6.80
CA VAL A 68 2.64 7.55 5.83
C VAL A 68 1.74 6.92 4.76
N ILE A 69 2.07 5.72 4.28
CA ILE A 69 1.22 4.96 3.35
C ILE A 69 -0.12 4.62 4.01
N SER A 70 -0.09 4.18 5.26
CA SER A 70 -1.30 3.77 6.00
C SER A 70 -2.23 4.95 6.27
N GLU A 71 -1.66 6.11 6.62
CA GLU A 71 -2.42 7.35 6.79
C GLU A 71 -3.03 7.84 5.48
N GLU A 72 -2.28 7.78 4.37
CA GLU A 72 -2.81 8.12 3.05
C GLU A 72 -3.93 7.15 2.62
N ALA A 73 -3.76 5.84 2.85
CA ALA A 73 -4.79 4.85 2.56
C ALA A 73 -6.07 5.10 3.36
N HIS A 74 -5.93 5.52 4.61
CA HIS A 74 -7.04 5.93 5.45
C HIS A 74 -7.76 7.15 4.85
N LEU A 75 -7.03 8.20 4.47
CA LEU A 75 -7.61 9.38 3.81
C LEU A 75 -8.35 9.02 2.52
N TRP A 76 -7.81 8.11 1.71
CA TRP A 76 -8.48 7.64 0.50
C TRP A 76 -9.78 6.91 0.83
N CYS A 77 -9.80 6.07 1.87
CA CYS A 77 -11.00 5.39 2.33
C CYS A 77 -12.08 6.40 2.76
N VAL A 78 -11.71 7.40 3.57
CA VAL A 78 -12.61 8.48 4.01
C VAL A 78 -13.13 9.30 2.82
N ALA A 79 -12.28 9.53 1.81
CA ALA A 79 -12.67 10.21 0.57
C ALA A 79 -13.52 9.36 -0.40
N GLY A 80 -13.85 8.11 -0.03
CA GLY A 80 -14.75 7.26 -0.81
C GLY A 80 -14.08 6.21 -1.70
N ALA A 81 -12.80 5.89 -1.49
CA ALA A 81 -12.13 4.75 -2.13
C ALA A 81 -12.62 3.41 -1.55
N LYS A 82 -13.87 3.06 -1.84
CA LYS A 82 -14.60 1.91 -1.27
C LYS A 82 -13.93 0.55 -1.50
N PHE A 83 -13.06 0.42 -2.50
CA PHE A 83 -12.36 -0.84 -2.78
C PHE A 83 -11.13 -1.05 -1.90
N LEU A 84 -10.48 0.01 -1.41
CA LEU A 84 -9.34 -0.12 -0.48
C LEU A 84 -9.79 -0.72 0.86
N SER A 85 -10.93 -0.28 1.38
CA SER A 85 -11.47 -0.81 2.65
C SER A 85 -11.77 -2.31 2.56
N THR A 86 -12.11 -2.84 1.38
CA THR A 86 -12.34 -4.29 1.18
C THR A 86 -11.09 -5.15 1.38
N LEU A 87 -9.89 -4.55 1.39
CA LEU A 87 -8.63 -5.24 1.67
C LEU A 87 -8.17 -5.11 3.13
N GLY A 88 -8.97 -4.49 3.99
CA GLY A 88 -8.64 -4.29 5.40
C GLY A 88 -7.82 -3.03 5.68
N TRP A 89 -7.77 -2.08 4.73
CA TRP A 89 -7.34 -0.72 5.05
C TRP A 89 -8.37 -0.07 5.98
N PRO A 90 -7.94 0.56 7.09
CA PRO A 90 -8.85 1.06 8.09
C PRO A 90 -9.54 2.35 7.61
N ALA A 91 -10.88 2.33 7.56
CA ALA A 91 -11.70 3.51 7.27
C ALA A 91 -11.81 4.47 8.46
N SER A 92 -11.33 4.07 9.63
CA SER A 92 -11.19 4.85 10.86
C SER A 92 -9.74 4.71 11.33
N ALA A 93 -9.03 5.78 11.67
CA ALA A 93 -7.68 5.69 12.22
C ALA A 93 -7.67 4.71 13.40
N SER A 94 -7.13 3.51 13.21
CA SER A 94 -6.91 2.60 14.33
C SER A 94 -5.82 3.24 15.17
N SER A 95 -6.20 3.72 16.35
CA SER A 95 -5.30 4.12 17.42
C SER A 95 -4.48 2.91 17.86
N LEU A 96 -3.45 2.54 17.09
CA LEU A 96 -2.43 1.60 17.53
C LEU A 96 -1.37 2.38 18.26
N GLY A 97 -1.72 2.69 19.50
CA GLY A 97 -0.95 3.45 20.47
C GLY A 97 -1.69 3.49 21.78
N GLN A 98 -1.90 2.31 22.39
CA GLN A 98 -2.18 2.16 23.81
C GLN A 98 -1.86 0.72 24.24
N CYS A 99 -1.00 0.65 25.27
CA CYS A 99 -0.32 -0.50 25.89
C CYS A 99 0.94 -1.00 25.16
#